data_AF-A0A2E3XMS2-F1
#
_entry.id   AF-A0A2E3XMS2-F1
#
_cell.length_a   1.000
_cell.length_b   1.000
_cell.length_c   1.000
_cell.angle_alpha   90.00
_cell.angle_beta   90.00
_cell.angle_gamma   90.00
#
_symmetry.space_group_name_H-M   'P 1'
#
loop_
_entity.id
_entity.type
_entity.pdbx_description
1 polymer ?
#
loop_
_entity_poly.entity_id
_entity_poly.type
_entity_poly.pdbx_seq_one_letter_code
_entity_poly.pdbx_strand_id
1 'polypeptide(L)'
;MTKQPSWQKRQVDSFGKFRIEYGTPNVNLSGERVYTLMAEGTAGNSQLGMRNDGNYDIRVDQTITITGAAKGSSPTQGNGVVIQSIAGGVSVTATKGKITLSAENIDIIATDTLNLKGSKRINSESDMHFFDVADLKVSDKFVGNNVPKDVVVRDAGFLASCCAGTEVNFQQ
;
A
#
# COMPACT_ATOMS: atom_id res chain seq x y z
N MET A 1 -43.61 -21.23 11.78
CA MET A 1 -43.44 -19.81 11.39
C MET A 1 -42.67 -19.78 10.09
N THR A 2 -43.33 -19.42 8.98
CA THR A 2 -42.69 -19.28 7.67
C THR A 2 -41.70 -18.12 7.72
N LYS A 3 -40.42 -18.39 7.37
CA LYS A 3 -39.36 -17.39 7.25
C LYS A 3 -39.86 -16.30 6.29
N GLN A 4 -40.13 -15.09 6.78
CA GLN A 4 -40.47 -13.98 5.90
C GLN A 4 -39.33 -13.76 4.89
N PRO A 5 -39.62 -13.65 3.59
CA PRO A 5 -38.61 -13.41 2.57
C PRO A 5 -37.88 -12.09 2.84
N SER A 6 -36.55 -12.06 2.67
CA SER A 6 -35.68 -10.96 3.13
C SER A 6 -36.03 -9.59 2.54
N TRP A 7 -36.67 -9.54 1.37
CA TRP A 7 -37.13 -8.29 0.77
C TRP A 7 -38.21 -7.58 1.59
N GLN A 8 -39.01 -8.30 2.40
CA GLN A 8 -40.01 -7.68 3.30
C GLN A 8 -39.37 -7.02 4.54
N LYS A 9 -38.12 -7.37 4.86
CA LYS A 9 -37.35 -6.75 5.96
C LYS A 9 -36.51 -5.56 5.49
N ARG A 10 -36.41 -5.34 4.18
CA ARG A 10 -35.65 -4.23 3.61
C ARG A 10 -36.32 -2.92 3.97
N GLN A 11 -35.55 -2.04 4.59
CA GLN A 11 -35.96 -0.67 4.89
C GLN A 11 -35.09 0.27 4.06
N VAL A 12 -35.73 1.31 3.53
CA VAL A 12 -35.08 2.29 2.65
C VAL A 12 -35.51 3.67 3.13
N ASP A 13 -34.53 4.43 3.62
CA ASP A 13 -34.71 5.84 3.94
C ASP A 13 -34.07 6.66 2.81
N SER A 14 -34.89 7.41 2.08
CA SER A 14 -34.47 8.18 0.91
C SER A 14 -34.54 9.69 1.19
N PHE A 15 -33.46 10.39 0.88
CA PHE A 15 -33.30 11.83 1.02
C PHE A 15 -33.00 12.46 -0.35
N GLY A 16 -33.75 12.03 -1.37
CA GLY A 16 -33.54 12.43 -2.76
C GLY A 16 -32.49 11.58 -3.45
N LYS A 17 -31.37 12.20 -3.89
CA LYS A 17 -30.26 11.49 -4.56
C LYS A 17 -29.37 10.70 -3.61
N PHE A 18 -29.62 10.80 -2.31
CA PHE A 18 -28.95 10.05 -1.25
C PHE A 18 -29.94 9.06 -0.63
N ARG A 19 -29.53 7.81 -0.46
CA ARG A 19 -30.35 6.76 0.16
C ARG A 19 -29.57 5.89 1.11
N ILE A 20 -30.24 5.44 2.17
CA ILE A 20 -29.76 4.45 3.11
C ILE A 20 -30.64 3.20 2.97
N GLU A 21 -30.01 2.07 2.67
CA GLU A 21 -30.68 0.78 2.61
C GLU A 21 -30.17 -0.12 3.73
N TYR A 22 -31.08 -0.77 4.45
CA TYR A 22 -30.75 -1.64 5.59
C TYR A 22 -31.80 -2.75 5.74
N GLY A 23 -31.53 -3.72 6.63
CA GLY A 23 -32.46 -4.83 6.87
C GLY A 23 -32.33 -5.98 5.85
N THR A 24 -31.10 -6.41 5.56
CA THR A 24 -30.80 -7.53 4.65
C THR A 24 -31.23 -7.30 3.18
N PRO A 25 -30.82 -6.20 2.52
CA PRO A 25 -31.07 -5.97 1.10
C PRO A 25 -30.40 -7.07 0.23
N ASN A 26 -31.17 -8.08 -0.19
CA ASN A 26 -30.67 -9.24 -0.96
C ASN A 26 -30.81 -9.12 -2.48
N VAL A 27 -31.19 -7.96 -3.00
CA VAL A 27 -31.74 -7.89 -4.37
C VAL A 27 -30.91 -7.08 -5.37
N ASN A 28 -29.69 -6.68 -5.02
CA ASN A 28 -28.82 -5.96 -5.95
C ASN A 28 -27.63 -6.81 -6.39
N LEU A 29 -27.10 -6.51 -7.59
CA LEU A 29 -25.96 -7.14 -8.30
C LEU A 29 -24.64 -7.24 -7.51
N SER A 30 -24.62 -6.81 -6.25
CA SER A 30 -23.41 -6.72 -5.43
C SER A 30 -23.46 -7.54 -4.14
N GLY A 31 -24.40 -8.49 -4.04
CA GLY A 31 -24.50 -9.45 -2.93
C GLY A 31 -25.30 -8.98 -1.73
N GLU A 32 -25.50 -9.90 -0.77
CA GLU A 32 -26.23 -9.69 0.48
C GLU A 32 -25.46 -8.72 1.40
N ARG A 33 -26.13 -7.64 1.81
CA ARG A 33 -25.56 -6.59 2.66
C ARG A 33 -26.38 -6.38 3.93
N VAL A 34 -25.72 -5.90 4.98
CA VAL A 34 -26.38 -5.50 6.22
C VAL A 34 -26.94 -4.09 6.07
N TYR A 35 -26.12 -3.19 5.53
CA TYR A 35 -26.53 -1.84 5.15
C TYR A 35 -25.69 -1.28 4.00
N THR A 36 -26.19 -0.25 3.34
CA THR A 36 -25.46 0.52 2.32
C THR A 36 -25.95 1.95 2.26
N LEU A 37 -25.02 2.90 2.23
CA LEU A 37 -25.25 4.29 1.88
C LEU A 37 -24.85 4.48 0.42
N MET A 38 -25.77 5.03 -0.38
CA MET A 38 -25.56 5.30 -1.79
C MET A 38 -25.92 6.75 -2.11
N ALA A 39 -25.11 7.37 -2.95
CA ALA A 39 -25.42 8.68 -3.53
C ALA A 39 -25.21 8.65 -5.05
N GLU A 40 -26.15 9.25 -5.78
CA GLU A 40 -26.08 9.39 -7.23
C GLU A 40 -25.81 10.84 -7.60
N GLY A 41 -24.73 11.08 -8.34
CA GLY A 41 -24.33 12.39 -8.84
C GLY A 41 -24.46 12.49 -10.35
N THR A 42 -24.32 13.69 -10.90
CA THR A 42 -24.29 13.89 -12.36
C THR A 42 -23.03 13.33 -13.02
N ALA A 43 -21.92 13.27 -12.28
CA ALA A 43 -20.61 12.87 -12.78
C ALA A 43 -20.13 11.49 -12.28
N GLY A 44 -20.97 10.79 -11.51
CA GLY A 44 -20.66 9.48 -10.96
C GLY A 44 -21.41 9.18 -9.66
N ASN A 45 -21.23 7.96 -9.18
CA ASN A 45 -21.90 7.42 -8.01
C ASN A 45 -20.90 7.13 -6.88
N SER A 46 -21.42 7.06 -5.66
CA SER A 46 -20.68 6.58 -4.49
C SER A 46 -21.47 5.55 -3.72
N GLN A 47 -20.75 4.61 -3.11
CA GLN A 47 -21.30 3.56 -2.31
C GLN A 47 -20.36 3.21 -1.15
N LEU A 48 -20.90 3.14 0.06
CA LEU A 48 -20.21 2.55 1.21
C LEU A 48 -21.15 1.65 2.01
N GLY A 49 -20.63 0.57 2.58
CA GLY A 49 -21.48 -0.31 3.40
C GLY A 49 -20.84 -1.62 3.81
N MET A 50 -21.54 -2.31 4.71
CA MET A 50 -21.12 -3.60 5.27
C MET A 50 -21.91 -4.75 4.65
N ARG A 51 -21.18 -5.76 4.20
CA ARG A 51 -21.69 -7.02 3.69
C ARG A 51 -22.00 -7.98 4.85
N ASN A 52 -22.84 -8.98 4.58
CA ASN A 52 -23.25 -9.94 5.62
C ASN A 52 -22.14 -10.92 6.03
N ASP A 53 -21.08 -11.02 5.21
CA ASP A 53 -19.84 -11.74 5.51
C ASP A 53 -18.85 -10.93 6.37
N GLY A 54 -19.24 -9.73 6.82
CA GLY A 54 -18.42 -8.84 7.65
C GLY A 54 -17.49 -7.91 6.87
N ASN A 55 -17.46 -8.00 5.54
CA ASN A 55 -16.63 -7.12 4.71
C ASN A 55 -17.23 -5.72 4.60
N TYR A 56 -16.40 -4.68 4.73
CA TYR A 56 -16.79 -3.29 4.53
C TYR A 56 -16.15 -2.72 3.27
N ASP A 57 -16.95 -2.12 2.40
CA ASP A 57 -16.50 -1.57 1.12
C ASP A 57 -16.74 -0.07 1.02
N ILE A 58 -15.81 0.66 0.41
CA ILE A 58 -16.00 2.03 -0.08
C ILE A 58 -15.69 2.04 -1.58
N ARG A 59 -16.63 2.48 -2.40
CA ARG A 59 -16.52 2.53 -3.86
C ARG A 59 -17.01 3.88 -4.37
N VAL A 60 -16.25 4.48 -5.28
CA VAL A 60 -16.62 5.72 -5.97
C VAL A 60 -16.14 5.63 -7.42
N ASP A 61 -16.80 6.35 -8.32
CA ASP A 61 -16.44 6.34 -9.75
C ASP A 61 -15.22 7.21 -10.07
N GLN A 62 -14.93 8.22 -9.25
CA GLN A 62 -13.85 9.18 -9.49
C GLN A 62 -12.74 9.06 -8.44
N THR A 63 -12.84 9.83 -7.35
CA THR A 63 -11.74 10.00 -6.39
C THR A 63 -12.24 9.91 -4.95
N ILE A 64 -11.48 9.21 -4.10
CA ILE A 64 -11.59 9.27 -2.65
C ILE A 64 -10.41 10.08 -2.13
N THR A 65 -10.68 11.11 -1.33
CA THR A 65 -9.66 11.91 -0.65
C THR A 65 -9.79 11.71 0.85
N ILE A 66 -8.74 11.22 1.50
CA ILE A 66 -8.67 11.03 2.96
C ILE A 66 -7.63 12.00 3.49
N THR A 67 -8.07 13.01 4.24
CA THR A 67 -7.21 14.07 4.79
C THR A 67 -7.50 14.26 6.27
N GLY A 68 -6.47 14.18 7.11
CA GLY A 68 -6.54 14.47 8.53
C GLY A 68 -6.02 15.86 8.88
N ALA A 69 -6.32 16.32 10.11
CA ALA A 69 -5.79 17.57 10.69
C ALA A 69 -6.11 18.88 9.92
N ALA A 70 -7.20 18.93 9.15
CA ALA A 70 -7.54 20.08 8.30
C ALA A 70 -7.98 21.37 9.04
N LYS A 71 -8.21 21.34 10.37
CA LYS A 71 -8.57 22.54 11.14
C LYS A 71 -8.09 22.46 12.59
N GLY A 72 -7.27 23.42 13.01
CA GLY A 72 -7.21 23.91 14.39
C GLY A 72 -6.30 23.20 15.40
N SER A 73 -5.82 21.98 15.15
CA SER A 73 -4.71 21.38 15.93
C SER A 73 -4.15 20.17 15.16
N SER A 74 -2.88 20.23 14.77
CA SER A 74 -2.15 19.00 14.42
C SER A 74 -1.74 18.30 15.72
N PRO A 75 -1.84 16.97 15.80
CA PRO A 75 -1.30 16.22 16.92
C PRO A 75 0.19 16.54 17.11
N THR A 76 0.56 17.07 18.28
CA THR A 76 1.94 17.44 18.63
C THR A 76 2.88 16.22 18.71
N GLN A 77 2.32 15.01 18.68
CA GLN A 77 3.00 13.71 18.81
C GLN A 77 2.23 12.55 18.12
N GLY A 78 1.45 12.80 17.07
CA GLY A 78 0.54 11.78 16.52
C GLY A 78 0.30 11.89 15.02
N ASN A 79 -0.41 10.89 14.48
CA ASN A 79 -0.67 10.77 13.05
C ASN A 79 -2.02 11.40 12.69
N GLY A 80 -2.06 12.23 11.65
CA GLY A 80 -3.31 12.78 11.12
C GLY A 80 -4.22 11.73 10.46
N VAL A 81 -3.61 10.67 9.91
CA VAL A 81 -4.29 9.50 9.32
C VAL A 81 -3.48 8.25 9.67
N VAL A 82 -4.14 7.18 10.09
CA VAL A 82 -3.53 5.87 10.36
C VAL A 82 -4.28 4.80 9.56
N ILE A 83 -3.55 4.01 8.79
CA ILE A 83 -4.06 2.82 8.11
C ILE A 83 -3.30 1.62 8.68
N GLN A 84 -4.00 0.79 9.45
CA GLN A 84 -3.39 -0.32 10.18
C GLN A 84 -4.26 -1.57 10.05
N SER A 85 -3.61 -2.73 9.99
CA SER A 85 -4.27 -4.03 10.18
C SER A 85 -3.74 -4.69 11.46
N ILE A 86 -4.64 -5.29 12.25
CA ILE A 86 -4.29 -6.03 13.48
C ILE A 86 -3.81 -7.45 13.14
N ALA A 87 -4.37 -8.05 12.09
CA ALA A 87 -4.02 -9.37 11.60
C ALA A 87 -4.01 -9.37 10.06
N GLY A 88 -3.12 -10.17 9.44
CA GLY A 88 -2.91 -10.13 8.00
C GLY A 88 -2.02 -8.96 7.59
N GLY A 89 -2.48 -8.09 6.68
CA GLY A 89 -1.67 -6.98 6.18
C GLY A 89 -2.47 -5.93 5.41
N VAL A 90 -1.77 -4.86 5.01
CA VAL A 90 -2.32 -3.78 4.17
C VAL A 90 -1.77 -3.95 2.75
N SER A 91 -2.66 -4.00 1.76
CA SER A 91 -2.28 -4.04 0.34
C SER A 91 -2.69 -2.74 -0.33
N VAL A 92 -1.74 -2.09 -1.02
CA VAL A 92 -1.98 -0.91 -1.85
C VAL A 92 -1.65 -1.29 -3.29
N THR A 93 -2.65 -1.31 -4.15
CA THR A 93 -2.52 -1.77 -5.54
C THR A 93 -3.07 -0.73 -6.51
N ALA A 94 -2.29 -0.38 -7.53
CA ALA A 94 -2.73 0.41 -8.67
C ALA A 94 -2.68 -0.45 -9.94
N THR A 95 -3.80 -1.06 -10.33
CA THR A 95 -3.88 -2.00 -11.47
C THR A 95 -3.46 -1.36 -12.80
N LYS A 96 -3.81 -0.08 -12.99
CA LYS A 96 -3.45 0.73 -14.16
C LYS A 96 -3.05 2.12 -13.68
N GLY A 97 -1.76 2.31 -13.38
CA GLY A 97 -1.27 3.60 -12.94
C GLY A 97 0.02 3.52 -12.12
N LYS A 98 0.20 4.50 -11.24
CA LYS A 98 1.35 4.64 -10.36
C LYS A 98 0.90 4.84 -8.92
N ILE A 99 1.69 4.33 -7.98
CA ILE A 99 1.63 4.73 -6.57
C ILE A 99 2.74 5.76 -6.37
N THR A 100 2.44 6.87 -5.69
CA THR A 100 3.42 7.91 -5.38
C THR A 100 3.37 8.19 -3.88
N LEU A 101 4.52 8.07 -3.22
CA LEU A 101 4.72 8.45 -1.83
C LEU A 101 5.56 9.72 -1.83
N SER A 102 5.05 10.79 -1.23
CA SER A 102 5.70 12.09 -1.17
C SER A 102 5.58 12.65 0.23
N ALA A 103 6.71 12.88 0.88
CA ALA A 103 6.84 13.45 2.21
C ALA A 103 8.26 14.02 2.36
N GLU A 104 8.49 14.80 3.41
CA GLU A 104 9.85 15.25 3.77
C GLU A 104 10.73 14.08 4.18
N ASN A 105 10.19 13.15 4.98
CA ASN A 105 10.86 11.93 5.42
C ASN A 105 9.92 10.73 5.22
N ILE A 106 10.47 9.60 4.77
CA ILE A 106 9.73 8.34 4.57
C ILE A 106 10.54 7.19 5.19
N ASP A 107 9.96 6.55 6.21
CA ASP A 107 10.54 5.36 6.84
C ASP A 107 9.79 4.10 6.39
N ILE A 108 10.53 3.12 5.87
CA ILE A 108 10.01 1.80 5.52
C ILE A 108 10.78 0.76 6.33
N ILE A 109 10.13 0.23 7.37
CA ILE A 109 10.75 -0.67 8.33
C ILE A 109 10.09 -2.05 8.22
N ALA A 110 10.90 -3.09 8.07
CA ALA A 110 10.48 -4.49 8.12
C ALA A 110 11.38 -5.24 9.11
N THR A 111 10.78 -6.07 9.98
CA THR A 111 11.51 -6.83 11.00
C THR A 111 12.27 -8.02 10.41
N ASP A 112 11.73 -8.64 9.38
CA ASP A 112 12.29 -9.85 8.77
C ASP A 112 12.88 -9.54 7.39
N THR A 113 12.03 -9.23 6.40
CA THR A 113 12.49 -9.00 5.03
C THR A 113 11.78 -7.82 4.36
N LEU A 114 12.55 -6.95 3.71
CA LEU A 114 12.05 -5.95 2.76
C LEU A 114 12.38 -6.39 1.32
N ASN A 115 11.35 -6.55 0.48
CA ASN A 115 11.51 -6.94 -0.92
C ASN A 115 11.15 -5.80 -1.86
N LEU A 116 12.12 -5.33 -2.66
CA LEU A 116 11.90 -4.36 -3.74
C LEU A 116 12.08 -5.07 -5.09
N LYS A 117 11.02 -5.13 -5.89
CA LYS A 117 11.03 -5.84 -7.18
C LYS A 117 10.46 -4.95 -8.27
N GLY A 118 11.19 -4.84 -9.37
CA GLY A 118 10.75 -4.20 -10.60
C GLY A 118 11.12 -5.08 -11.79
N SER A 119 10.21 -5.26 -12.75
CA SER A 119 10.46 -6.11 -13.92
C SER A 119 11.47 -5.52 -14.91
N LYS A 120 11.62 -4.19 -14.91
CA LYS A 120 12.53 -3.48 -15.82
C LYS A 120 13.70 -2.82 -15.08
N ARG A 121 13.38 -1.97 -14.09
CA ARG A 121 14.38 -1.17 -13.38
C ARG A 121 13.85 -0.73 -12.02
N ILE A 122 14.76 -0.63 -11.06
CA ILE A 122 14.61 0.15 -9.83
C ILE A 122 15.62 1.30 -9.95
N ASN A 123 15.15 2.53 -9.77
CA ASN A 123 15.99 3.73 -9.85
C ASN A 123 16.01 4.40 -8.47
N SER A 124 17.20 4.75 -7.99
CA SER A 124 17.39 5.43 -6.70
C SER A 124 18.39 6.56 -6.89
N GLU A 125 17.91 7.80 -6.79
CA GLU A 125 18.69 9.01 -6.99
C GLU A 125 18.83 9.72 -5.64
N SER A 126 20.05 9.74 -5.13
CA SER A 126 20.44 10.45 -3.93
C SER A 126 21.93 10.77 -4.01
N ASP A 127 22.37 11.74 -3.22
CA ASP A 127 23.80 12.08 -3.12
C ASP A 127 24.62 10.95 -2.46
N MET A 128 23.98 10.17 -1.58
CA MET A 128 24.60 9.06 -0.86
C MET A 128 23.62 7.90 -0.67
N HIS A 129 24.11 6.67 -0.88
CA HIS A 129 23.45 5.42 -0.48
C HIS A 129 24.30 4.75 0.58
N PHE A 130 23.69 4.41 1.72
CA PHE A 130 24.37 3.70 2.80
C PHE A 130 23.74 2.31 2.97
N PHE A 131 24.57 1.28 2.88
CA PHE A 131 24.17 -0.11 3.09
C PHE A 131 24.98 -0.68 4.25
N ASP A 132 24.34 -0.85 5.40
CA ASP A 132 24.89 -1.60 6.53
C ASP A 132 24.29 -3.01 6.50
N VAL A 133 25.02 -3.93 5.89
CA VAL A 133 24.59 -5.31 5.69
C VAL A 133 25.75 -6.25 5.98
N ALA A 134 25.45 -7.39 6.60
CA ALA A 134 26.45 -8.43 6.84
C ALA A 134 26.95 -9.03 5.51
N ASP A 135 26.03 -9.25 4.57
CA ASP A 135 26.31 -9.79 3.25
C ASP A 135 25.63 -8.95 2.17
N LEU A 136 26.40 -8.57 1.15
CA LEU A 136 25.89 -7.93 -0.06
C LEU A 136 26.17 -8.81 -1.27
N LYS A 137 25.11 -9.41 -1.82
CA LYS A 137 25.20 -10.19 -3.05
C LYS A 137 24.75 -9.36 -4.25
N VAL A 138 25.67 -9.08 -5.16
CA VAL A 138 25.38 -8.49 -6.47
C VAL A 138 25.55 -9.58 -7.53
N SER A 139 24.46 -9.95 -8.20
CA SER A 139 24.50 -10.94 -9.28
C SER A 139 24.77 -10.27 -10.61
N ASP A 140 25.77 -10.76 -11.34
CA ASP A 140 26.26 -10.28 -12.63
C ASP A 140 26.79 -8.83 -12.61
N LYS A 141 27.85 -8.61 -13.40
CA LYS A 141 28.70 -7.41 -13.38
C LYS A 141 27.88 -6.12 -13.38
N PHE A 142 28.41 -5.05 -12.78
CA PHE A 142 27.92 -3.69 -12.99
C PHE A 142 28.02 -3.34 -14.49
N VAL A 143 27.00 -3.69 -15.28
CA VAL A 143 26.97 -3.42 -16.72
C VAL A 143 26.08 -2.20 -16.94
N GLY A 144 26.68 -1.01 -16.81
CA GLY A 144 25.96 0.25 -16.92
C GLY A 144 26.87 1.47 -16.88
N ASN A 145 27.43 1.81 -18.05
CA ASN A 145 28.03 3.11 -18.41
C ASN A 145 29.36 3.50 -17.72
N ASN A 146 30.47 2.94 -18.22
CA ASN A 146 31.82 3.53 -18.08
C ASN A 146 31.87 4.88 -18.82
N VAL A 147 31.41 5.96 -18.18
CA VAL A 147 31.78 7.33 -18.55
C VAL A 147 32.68 7.87 -17.44
N PRO A 148 33.79 8.57 -17.75
CA PRO A 148 34.86 8.85 -16.78
C PRO A 148 34.41 9.81 -15.66
N LYS A 149 33.91 9.23 -14.55
CA LYS A 149 34.02 9.66 -13.14
C LYS A 149 33.81 8.40 -12.30
N ASP A 150 34.81 7.53 -12.44
CA ASP A 150 35.02 6.21 -11.85
C ASP A 150 34.14 5.87 -10.65
N VAL A 151 33.65 4.63 -10.63
CA VAL A 151 33.33 3.98 -9.35
C VAL A 151 34.63 3.91 -8.54
N VAL A 152 34.89 4.95 -7.76
CA VAL A 152 36.05 5.00 -6.88
C VAL A 152 35.66 4.24 -5.61
N VAL A 153 36.06 2.97 -5.54
CA VAL A 153 36.15 2.28 -4.26
C VAL A 153 37.27 2.96 -3.48
N ARG A 154 36.92 3.94 -2.63
CA ARG A 154 37.90 4.74 -1.89
C ARG A 154 38.66 3.91 -0.86
N ASP A 155 37.95 3.00 -0.19
CA ASP A 155 38.49 2.07 0.78
C ASP A 155 37.83 0.70 0.59
N ALA A 156 38.51 -0.20 -0.13
CA ALA A 156 38.25 -1.62 0.03
C ALA A 156 38.99 -2.04 1.30
N GLY A 157 38.29 -2.07 2.43
CA GLY A 157 38.82 -2.60 3.69
C GLY A 157 39.06 -4.10 3.57
N PHE A 158 40.15 -4.49 2.90
CA PHE A 158 40.56 -5.88 2.80
C PHE A 158 41.16 -6.31 4.15
N LEU A 159 40.45 -7.21 4.83
CA LEU A 159 40.95 -8.19 5.80
C LEU A 159 41.68 -7.67 7.06
N ALA A 160 40.91 -7.47 8.12
CA ALA A 160 41.37 -7.75 9.48
C ALA A 160 40.66 -8.98 10.07
N SER A 161 40.45 -10.04 9.27
CA SER A 161 39.95 -11.37 9.72
C SER A 161 40.00 -12.42 8.59
N CYS A 162 41.12 -12.56 7.84
CA CYS A 162 41.35 -13.82 7.14
C CYS A 162 41.90 -14.83 8.15
N CYS A 163 41.08 -15.78 8.57
CA CYS A 163 41.60 -16.98 9.22
C CYS A 163 42.48 -17.74 8.21
N ALA A 164 43.63 -18.22 8.66
CA ALA A 164 44.53 -19.01 7.84
C ALA A 164 43.77 -20.21 7.22
N GLY A 165 43.70 -20.27 5.89
CA GLY A 165 43.05 -21.37 5.16
C GLY A 165 42.02 -20.95 4.09
N THR A 166 41.68 -19.66 3.94
CA THR A 166 40.77 -19.23 2.87
C THR A 166 41.49 -19.18 1.51
N GLU A 167 41.17 -20.11 0.63
CA GLU A 167 41.67 -20.14 -0.75
C GLU A 167 40.83 -19.20 -1.64
N VAL A 168 41.48 -18.25 -2.30
CA VAL A 168 40.84 -17.33 -3.25
C VAL A 168 41.07 -17.88 -4.66
N ASN A 169 40.02 -18.48 -5.24
CA ASN A 169 40.06 -18.95 -6.62
C ASN A 169 39.64 -17.83 -7.57
N PHE A 170 40.60 -17.29 -8.33
CA PHE A 170 40.31 -16.46 -9.48
C PHE A 170 39.94 -17.37 -10.65
N GLN A 171 38.66 -17.37 -11.07
CA GLN A 171 38.29 -18.00 -12.33
C GLN A 171 38.82 -17.17 -13.50
N GLN A 172 39.69 -17.76 -14.31
CA GLN A 172 40.17 -17.22 -15.60
C GLN A 172 39.05 -17.17 -16.63
#